data_AF-A0A5K0V245-F1
#
_entry.id   AF-A0A5K0V245-F1
#
_cell.length_a   1.000
_cell.length_b   1.000
_cell.length_c   1.000
_cell.angle_alpha   90.00
_cell.angle_beta   90.00
_cell.angle_gamma   90.00
#
_symmetry.space_group_name_H-M   'P 1'
#
loop_
_entity.id
_entity.type
_entity.pdbx_description
1 polymer ?
#
loop_
_entity_poly.entity_id
_entity_poly.type
_entity_poly.pdbx_seq_one_letter_code
_entity_poly.pdbx_strand_id
1 'polypeptide(L)' 'KRLSKDIDFYSAIQMDEDGYVTNDLWAYSMSRLDYGCFSNVLTFDATMKVNTHGWPFVQFVG' A
#
# COMPACT_ATOMS: atom_id res chain seq x y z
N LYS A 1 -5.77 -20.94 2.54
CA LYS A 1 -5.34 -21.00 1.13
C LYS A 1 -3.92 -20.43 1.05
N ARG A 2 -2.89 -21.25 0.80
CA ARG A 2 -1.54 -20.75 0.54
C ARG A 2 -1.56 -20.15 -0.88
N LEU A 3 -1.44 -18.83 -0.97
CA LEU A 3 -1.36 -18.13 -2.25
C LEU A 3 -0.07 -18.59 -2.95
N SER A 4 -0.23 -19.10 -4.17
CA SER A 4 0.83 -19.21 -5.15
C SER A 4 1.66 -17.93 -5.15
N LYS A 5 2.99 -18.05 -5.21
CA LYS A 5 3.92 -16.93 -5.30
C LYS A 5 3.41 -15.93 -6.34
N ASP A 6 3.04 -14.74 -5.88
CA ASP A 6 2.46 -13.71 -6.73
C ASP A 6 3.56 -13.14 -7.62
N ILE A 7 3.53 -13.51 -8.91
CA ILE A 7 4.55 -13.16 -9.89
C ILE A 7 4.57 -11.64 -10.14
N ASP A 8 3.43 -10.99 -9.93
CA ASP A 8 3.19 -9.57 -10.23
C ASP A 8 2.96 -8.76 -8.95
N PHE A 9 3.58 -9.18 -7.85
CA PHE A 9 3.65 -8.40 -6.62
C PHE A 9 4.41 -7.09 -6.84
N TYR A 10 3.86 -5.99 -6.36
CA TYR A 10 4.48 -4.67 -6.39
C TYR A 10 4.90 -4.24 -4.99
N SER A 11 6.10 -3.68 -4.86
CA SER A 11 6.57 -3.01 -3.65
C SER A 11 7.43 -1.80 -3.99
N ALA A 12 7.28 -0.74 -3.21
CA ALA A 12 8.12 0.46 -3.28
C ALA A 12 8.42 0.95 -1.86
N ILE A 13 9.70 1.13 -1.58
CA ILE A 13 10.19 1.70 -0.32
C ILE A 13 10.88 3.01 -0.65
N GLN A 14 10.53 4.07 0.07
CA GLN A 14 11.19 5.36 -0.01
C GLN A 14 11.95 5.61 1.28
N MET A 15 13.19 6.10 1.15
CA MET A 15 14.02 6.54 2.27
C MET A 15 14.29 8.04 2.17
N ASP A 16 14.54 8.68 3.31
CA ASP A 16 15.05 10.06 3.35
C ASP A 16 16.58 10.12 3.20
N GLU A 17 17.12 11.33 3.28
CA GLU A 17 18.56 11.61 3.16
C GLU A 17 19.39 11.00 4.30
N ASP A 18 18.77 10.75 5.45
CA ASP A 18 19.39 10.14 6.63
C ASP A 18 19.26 8.60 6.64
N GLY A 19 18.59 8.03 5.63
CA GLY A 19 18.41 6.59 5.45
C GLY A 19 17.22 5.98 6.22
N TYR A 20 16.32 6.80 6.77
CA TYR A 20 15.09 6.31 7.40
C TYR A 20 14.01 6.04 6.36
N VAL A 21 13.26 4.95 6.55
CA VAL A 21 12.10 4.63 5.71
C VAL A 21 10.99 5.64 5.97
N THR A 22 10.59 6.35 4.93
CA THR A 22 9.52 7.36 4.97
C THR A 22 8.20 6.82 4.43
N ASN A 23 8.25 5.93 3.44
CA ASN A 23 7.08 5.29 2.85
C ASN A 23 7.38 3.82 2.54
N ASP A 24 6.42 2.95 2.83
CA ASP A 24 6.44 1.54 2.44
C ASP A 24 5.07 1.21 1.82
N LEU A 25 5.08 0.93 0.52
CA LEU A 25 3.90 0.66 -0.28
C LEU A 25 4.04 -0.73 -0.91
N TRP A 26 2.98 -1.52 -0.84
CA TRP A 26 2.95 -2.83 -1.48
C TRP A 26 1.54 -3.18 -1.96
N ALA A 27 1.45 -3.99 -3.01
CA ALA A 27 0.18 -4.46 -3.57
C ALA A 27 0.35 -5.85 -4.20
N TYR A 28 -0.61 -6.74 -3.92
CA TYR A 28 -0.75 -8.00 -4.65
C TYR A 28 -1.26 -7.73 -6.08
N SER A 29 -0.88 -8.58 -7.03
CA SER A 29 -1.31 -8.48 -8.43
C SER A 29 -2.82 -8.48 -8.57
N MET A 30 -3.52 -9.30 -7.79
CA MET A 30 -4.97 -9.39 -7.79
C MET A 30 -5.61 -8.07 -7.36
N SER A 31 -5.11 -7.46 -6.28
CA SER A 31 -5.55 -6.13 -5.85
C SER A 31 -5.30 -5.10 -6.94
N ARG A 32 -4.16 -5.12 -7.65
CA ARG A 32 -3.91 -4.20 -8.77
C ARG A 32 -4.87 -4.40 -9.95
N LEU A 33 -5.25 -5.64 -10.24
CA LEU A 33 -6.26 -5.96 -11.27
C LEU A 33 -7.65 -5.45 -10.86
N ASP A 34 -8.03 -5.65 -9.60
CA ASP A 34 -9.31 -5.19 -9.06
C ASP A 34 -9.38 -3.66 -9.05
N TYR A 35 -8.31 -2.97 -8.65
CA TYR A 35 -8.18 -1.51 -8.74
C TYR A 35 -8.33 -1.00 -10.19
N GLY A 36 -7.83 -1.73 -11.18
CA GLY A 36 -8.03 -1.40 -12.60
C GLY A 36 -9.51 -1.36 -13.00
N CYS A 37 -10.36 -2.16 -12.35
CA CYS A 37 -11.80 -2.16 -12.57
C CYS A 37 -12.48 -0.92 -11.97
N PHE A 38 -11.95 -0.40 -10.85
CA PHE A 38 -12.44 0.80 -10.19
C PHE A 38 -11.75 2.10 -10.66
N SER A 39 -10.75 1.98 -11.54
CA SER A 39 -9.90 2.91 -12.35
C SER A 39 -9.70 4.37 -11.93
N ASN A 40 -10.61 5.01 -11.21
CA ASN A 40 -10.55 6.42 -10.83
C ASN A 40 -10.96 6.70 -9.37
N VAL A 41 -11.27 5.67 -8.58
CA VAL A 41 -11.67 5.84 -7.18
C VAL A 41 -10.59 5.30 -6.26
N LEU A 42 -9.79 6.21 -5.70
CA LEU A 42 -8.94 5.91 -4.56
C LEU A 42 -9.72 6.24 -3.28
N THR A 43 -10.31 5.23 -2.65
CA THR A 43 -11.04 5.40 -1.39
C THR A 43 -10.05 5.35 -0.23
N PHE A 44 -9.84 6.48 0.44
CA PHE A 44 -9.15 6.52 1.71
C PHE A 44 -10.16 6.23 2.82
N ASP A 45 -9.95 5.17 3.60
CA ASP A 45 -10.67 5.03 4.86
C ASP A 45 -10.20 6.14 5.80
N ALA A 46 -11.09 7.08 6.12
CA ALA A 46 -10.76 8.30 6.86
C ALA A 46 -10.48 8.04 8.36
N THR A 47 -10.42 6.78 8.79
CA THR A 47 -10.01 6.36 10.15
C THR A 47 -8.50 6.47 10.37
N MET A 48 -7.85 7.41 9.67
CA MET A 48 -6.41 7.61 9.59
C MET A 48 -5.86 7.91 10.99
N LYS A 49 -5.27 6.89 11.63
CA LYS A 49 -4.47 7.05 12.84
C LYS A 49 -3.02 7.19 12.42
N VAL A 50 -2.43 8.35 12.69
CA VAL A 50 -0.99 8.49 12.69
C VAL A 50 -0.43 7.69 13.86
N ASN A 51 0.64 6.93 13.63
CA ASN A 51 1.35 6.29 14.73
C ASN A 51 2.00 7.37 15.64
N THR A 52 2.58 6.97 16.77
CA THR A 52 3.25 7.89 17.71
C THR A 52 4.43 8.66 17.09
N HIS A 53 4.88 8.26 15.90
CA HIS A 53 5.94 8.91 15.13
C HIS A 53 5.37 9.85 14.05
N GLY A 54 4.05 10.05 14.00
CA GLY A 54 3.38 10.94 13.05
C GLY A 54 3.18 10.34 11.65
N TRP A 55 3.45 9.05 11.47
CA TRP A 55 3.33 8.41 10.14
C TRP A 55 1.92 7.89 9.92
N PRO A 56 1.25 8.29 8.82
CA PRO A 56 -0.07 7.78 8.49
C PRO A 56 0.06 6.30 8.09
N PHE A 57 -0.58 5.41 8.84
CA PHE A 57 -0.71 4.02 8.42
C PHE A 57 -2.07 3.84 7.75
N VAL A 58 -2.07 3.75 6.43
CA VAL A 58 -3.29 3.59 5.62
C VAL A 58 -3.28 2.18 5.03
N GLN A 59 -4.36 1.44 5.28
CA GLN A 59 -4.63 0.20 4.55
C GLN A 59 -5.53 0.53 3.36
N PHE A 60 -5.05 0.20 2.16
CA PHE A 60 -5.86 0.24 0.95
C PHE A 60 -6.67 -1.05 0.87
N VAL A 61 -8.00 -0.94 0.89
CA VAL A 61 -8.91 -2.09 0.73
C VAL A 61 -9.71 -1.85 -0.55
N GLY A 62 -9.58 -2.78 -1.50
CA GLY A 62 -10.31 -2.82 -2.77
C GLY A 62 -10.97 -4.17 -2.93
#